data_AF-A0A061P244-F1
#
_entry.id   AF-A0A061P244-F1
#
_cell.length_a   1.000
_cell.length_b   1.000
_cell.length_c   1.000
_cell.angle_alpha   90.00
_cell.angle_beta   90.00
_cell.angle_gamma   90.00
#
_symmetry.space_group_name_H-M   'P 1'
#
loop_
_entity.id
_entity.type
_entity.pdbx_description
1 polymer ?
#
loop_
_entity_poly.entity_id
_entity_poly.type
_entity_poly.pdbx_seq_one_letter_code
_entity_poly.pdbx_strand_id
1 'polypeptide(L)'
;MGGSWHRVNGCGCQHRYGLYARELRLVLYDNYRIFVALSLFLVVSPFGKIRLGSSDDRPEYNYPTWIGMIFAAGIGVGFVFWGVAEPVLYFDDPPDNVVPGTAEAATVGLRYGVFHWSLHVWAIFGLVGLVLAYVQFRKNQPALISSAFTSLMGDKIAGWPAKSINIFAVLATAMGVATTFGLSALQMSGGLSYISNIENNFLTQFTIIGIVTVLFMVSAASGVNRGIKYLSNVNLCSRRCVITLCDYCWTNHLYCQQLC
;
A
#
# COMPACT_ATOMS: atom_id res chain seq x y z
N MET A 1 -6.87 -8.41 -35.65
CA MET A 1 -7.07 -9.67 -34.87
C MET A 1 -6.56 -9.57 -33.42
N GLY A 2 -6.51 -8.39 -32.78
CA GLY A 2 -5.98 -8.21 -31.41
C GLY A 2 -7.02 -7.98 -30.29
N GLY A 3 -8.32 -7.95 -30.61
CA GLY A 3 -9.38 -7.55 -29.66
C GLY A 3 -10.11 -8.69 -28.93
N SER A 4 -9.84 -9.95 -29.26
CA SER A 4 -10.49 -11.13 -28.64
C SER A 4 -9.69 -11.68 -27.47
N TRP A 5 -8.35 -11.68 -27.54
CA TRP A 5 -7.47 -12.20 -26.49
C TRP A 5 -7.61 -11.46 -25.14
N HIS A 6 -7.74 -10.13 -25.14
CA HIS A 6 -7.90 -9.35 -23.92
C HIS A 6 -9.27 -9.57 -23.23
N ARG A 7 -10.34 -9.77 -24.00
CA ARG A 7 -11.68 -10.01 -23.44
C ARG A 7 -11.84 -11.43 -22.88
N VAL A 8 -11.30 -12.45 -23.56
CA VAL A 8 -11.40 -13.85 -23.12
C VAL A 8 -10.56 -14.10 -21.85
N ASN A 9 -9.34 -13.53 -21.78
CA ASN A 9 -8.52 -13.63 -20.57
C ASN A 9 -9.06 -12.76 -19.42
N GLY A 10 -9.63 -11.58 -19.71
CA GLY A 10 -10.25 -10.72 -18.71
C GLY A 10 -11.43 -11.39 -18.00
N CYS A 11 -12.35 -11.98 -18.77
CA CYS A 11 -13.52 -12.67 -18.22
C CYS A 11 -13.14 -13.93 -17.42
N GLY A 12 -12.16 -14.70 -17.91
CA GLY A 12 -11.65 -15.88 -17.21
C GLY A 12 -10.84 -15.57 -15.94
N CYS A 13 -10.11 -14.46 -15.90
CA CYS A 13 -9.44 -13.97 -14.69
C CYS A 13 -10.46 -13.43 -13.68
N GLN A 14 -11.45 -12.66 -14.13
CA GLN A 14 -12.44 -12.05 -13.25
C GLN A 14 -13.39 -13.07 -12.64
N HIS A 15 -13.79 -14.10 -13.40
CA HIS A 15 -14.58 -15.21 -12.88
C HIS A 15 -13.80 -16.04 -11.85
N ARG A 16 -12.54 -16.41 -12.16
CA ARG A 16 -11.67 -17.13 -11.21
C ARG A 16 -11.38 -16.29 -9.97
N TYR A 17 -11.13 -15.00 -10.13
CA TYR A 17 -10.97 -14.07 -9.02
C TYR A 17 -12.21 -14.06 -8.12
N GLY A 18 -13.41 -14.01 -8.70
CA GLY A 18 -14.66 -14.07 -7.94
C GLY A 18 -14.82 -15.36 -7.12
N LEU A 19 -14.41 -16.52 -7.67
CA LEU A 19 -14.41 -17.79 -6.97
C LEU A 19 -13.38 -17.81 -5.82
N TYR A 20 -12.13 -17.44 -6.11
CA TYR A 20 -11.09 -17.36 -5.08
C TYR A 20 -11.43 -16.36 -3.98
N ALA A 21 -11.95 -15.18 -4.35
CA ALA A 21 -12.33 -14.15 -3.41
C ALA A 21 -13.45 -14.62 -2.47
N ARG A 22 -14.40 -15.43 -2.95
CA ARG A 22 -15.46 -16.00 -2.09
C ARG A 22 -14.91 -17.03 -1.11
N GLU A 23 -14.07 -17.95 -1.57
CA GLU A 23 -13.44 -18.99 -0.73
C GLU A 23 -12.48 -18.40 0.31
N LEU A 24 -11.69 -17.39 -0.10
CA LEU A 24 -10.71 -16.73 0.78
C LEU A 24 -11.33 -15.66 1.67
N ARG A 25 -12.59 -15.26 1.45
CA ARG A 25 -13.23 -14.14 2.18
C ARG A 25 -13.20 -14.34 3.69
N LEU A 26 -13.61 -15.52 4.15
CA LEU A 26 -13.67 -15.85 5.58
C LEU A 26 -12.27 -15.99 6.18
N VAL A 27 -11.36 -16.66 5.45
CA VAL A 27 -9.96 -16.81 5.87
C VAL A 27 -9.33 -15.44 6.04
N LEU A 28 -9.44 -14.56 5.04
CA LEU A 28 -8.94 -13.20 5.13
C LEU A 28 -9.60 -12.49 6.32
N TYR A 29 -10.92 -12.55 6.46
CA TYR A 29 -11.66 -11.83 7.50
C TYR A 29 -11.30 -12.16 8.94
N ASP A 30 -11.11 -13.43 9.22
CA ASP A 30 -10.69 -13.87 10.54
C ASP A 30 -9.23 -13.52 10.80
N ASN A 31 -8.38 -13.52 9.76
CA ASN A 31 -6.97 -13.17 9.90
C ASN A 31 -6.73 -11.70 10.30
N TYR A 32 -7.50 -10.72 9.80
CA TYR A 32 -7.23 -9.31 10.15
C TYR A 32 -7.36 -9.05 11.65
N ARG A 33 -8.39 -9.63 12.27
CA ARG A 33 -8.66 -9.49 13.71
C ARG A 33 -7.53 -10.10 14.52
N ILE A 34 -7.03 -11.26 14.10
CA ILE A 34 -5.89 -11.94 14.74
C ILE A 34 -4.63 -11.09 14.65
N PHE A 35 -4.31 -10.52 13.49
CA PHE A 35 -3.12 -9.69 13.33
C PHE A 35 -3.18 -8.43 14.21
N VAL A 36 -4.32 -7.74 14.23
CA VAL A 36 -4.50 -6.56 15.10
C VAL A 36 -4.38 -6.95 16.57
N ALA A 37 -5.06 -8.02 17.01
CA ALA A 37 -4.99 -8.49 18.38
C ALA A 37 -3.56 -8.90 18.78
N LEU A 38 -2.83 -9.58 17.90
CA LEU A 38 -1.44 -9.96 18.11
C LEU A 38 -0.52 -8.75 18.21
N SER A 39 -0.67 -7.75 17.33
CA SER A 39 0.10 -6.50 17.41
C SER A 39 -0.15 -5.78 18.73
N LEU A 40 -1.42 -5.66 19.16
CA LEU A 40 -1.77 -5.04 20.44
C LEU A 40 -1.20 -5.84 21.63
N PHE A 41 -1.31 -7.16 21.59
CA PHE A 41 -0.73 -8.04 22.59
C PHE A 41 0.78 -7.82 22.71
N LEU A 42 1.52 -7.78 21.60
CA LEU A 42 2.97 -7.57 21.62
C LEU A 42 3.34 -6.22 22.24
N VAL A 43 2.58 -5.16 21.94
CA VAL A 43 2.81 -3.82 22.51
C VAL A 43 2.64 -3.80 24.03
N VAL A 44 1.59 -4.43 24.57
CA VAL A 44 1.32 -4.43 26.02
C VAL A 44 2.12 -5.49 26.80
N SER A 45 2.51 -6.56 26.12
CA SER A 45 3.25 -7.67 26.73
C SER A 45 4.70 -7.26 27.08
N PRO A 46 5.40 -8.05 27.92
CA PRO A 46 6.82 -7.85 28.18
C PRO A 46 7.70 -7.89 26.92
N PHE A 47 7.24 -8.53 25.85
CA PHE A 47 7.97 -8.63 24.58
C PHE A 47 8.13 -7.27 23.88
N GLY A 48 7.19 -6.34 24.07
CA GLY A 48 7.27 -4.99 23.52
C GLY A 48 8.43 -4.14 24.06
N LYS A 49 9.04 -4.56 25.19
CA LYS A 49 10.21 -3.89 25.79
C LYS A 49 11.54 -4.34 25.17
N ILE A 50 11.53 -5.37 24.33
CA ILE A 50 12.74 -5.90 23.70
C ILE A 50 13.22 -4.93 22.63
N ARG A 51 14.49 -4.49 22.73
CA ARG A 51 15.13 -3.66 21.70
C ARG A 51 15.47 -4.50 20.47
N LEU A 52 15.16 -3.96 19.29
CA LEU A 52 15.50 -4.53 17.98
C LEU A 52 16.95 -4.18 17.64
N GLY A 53 17.87 -4.96 18.20
CA GLY A 53 19.31 -4.71 18.16
C GLY A 53 19.97 -5.30 19.41
N SER A 54 21.20 -4.92 19.71
CA SER A 54 21.85 -5.24 20.98
C SER A 54 21.15 -4.54 22.16
N SER A 55 21.38 -5.00 23.40
CA SER A 55 20.85 -4.34 24.61
C SER A 55 21.22 -2.86 24.69
N ASP A 56 22.40 -2.52 24.18
CA ASP A 56 23.01 -1.19 24.31
C ASP A 56 22.75 -0.29 23.11
N ASP A 57 22.15 -0.82 22.03
CA ASP A 57 21.86 -0.04 20.83
C ASP A 57 20.86 1.08 21.12
N ARG A 58 20.97 2.15 20.33
CA ARG A 58 20.12 3.33 20.36
C ARG A 58 19.51 3.57 18.98
N PRO A 59 18.32 4.18 18.89
CA PRO A 59 17.70 4.49 17.61
C PRO A 59 18.62 5.38 16.75
N GLU A 60 18.79 5.00 15.48
CA GLU A 60 19.59 5.76 14.51
C GLU A 60 18.92 7.10 14.15
N TYR A 61 17.58 7.11 14.13
CA TYR A 61 16.77 8.28 13.85
C TYR A 61 16.01 8.72 15.09
N ASN A 62 15.86 10.04 15.27
CA ASN A 62 14.98 10.57 16.30
C ASN A 62 13.51 10.24 16.01
N TYR A 63 12.68 10.27 17.05
CA TYR A 63 11.29 9.79 16.96
C TYR A 63 10.42 10.51 15.90
N PRO A 64 10.46 11.86 15.77
CA PRO A 64 9.68 12.54 14.72
C PRO A 64 10.15 12.19 13.31
N THR A 65 11.47 12.07 13.08
CA THR A 65 12.01 11.68 11.77
C THR A 65 11.59 10.25 11.42
N TRP A 66 11.64 9.33 12.38
CA TRP A 66 11.20 7.95 12.20
C TRP A 66 9.71 7.85 11.84
N ILE A 67 8.84 8.60 12.53
CA ILE A 67 7.42 8.69 12.17
C ILE A 67 7.25 9.22 10.74
N GLY A 68 7.97 10.29 10.38
CA GLY A 68 7.93 10.87 9.04
C GLY A 68 8.32 9.86 7.95
N MET A 69 9.34 9.03 8.21
CA MET A 69 9.76 7.97 7.30
C MET A 69 8.68 6.90 7.10
N ILE A 70 7.97 6.52 8.16
CA ILE A 70 6.85 5.56 8.07
C ILE A 70 5.72 6.12 7.22
N PHE A 71 5.31 7.38 7.43
CA PHE A 71 4.25 7.99 6.63
C PHE A 71 4.66 8.20 5.17
N ALA A 72 5.92 8.54 4.92
CA ALA A 72 6.44 8.67 3.56
C ALA A 72 6.45 7.32 2.83
N ALA A 73 6.81 6.23 3.50
CA ALA A 73 6.84 4.89 2.93
C ALA A 73 5.44 4.25 2.80
N GLY A 74 4.57 4.48 3.78
CA GLY A 74 3.27 3.80 3.89
C GLY A 74 2.12 4.47 3.13
N ILE A 75 2.13 5.80 3.01
CA ILE A 75 1.16 6.50 2.16
C ILE A 75 1.68 6.40 0.72
N GLY A 76 1.13 5.49 -0.07
CA GLY A 76 1.47 5.29 -1.48
C GLY A 76 0.42 5.83 -2.45
N VAL A 77 0.58 5.49 -3.73
CA VAL A 77 -0.40 5.77 -4.81
C VAL A 77 -1.77 5.18 -4.46
N GLY A 78 -1.79 4.06 -3.73
CA GLY A 78 -3.03 3.44 -3.25
C GLY A 78 -3.94 4.41 -2.50
N PHE A 79 -3.41 5.22 -1.58
CA PHE A 79 -4.21 6.18 -0.83
C PHE A 79 -4.77 7.30 -1.71
N VAL A 80 -4.02 7.77 -2.71
CA VAL A 80 -4.48 8.86 -3.60
C VAL A 80 -5.52 8.35 -4.59
N PHE A 81 -5.34 7.14 -5.11
CA PHE A 81 -6.27 6.52 -6.05
C PHE A 81 -7.54 6.04 -5.34
N TRP A 82 -7.39 5.15 -4.36
CA TRP A 82 -8.51 4.51 -3.68
C TRP A 82 -9.16 5.39 -2.61
N GLY A 83 -8.44 6.35 -2.03
CA GLY A 83 -9.03 7.26 -1.03
C GLY A 83 -10.20 8.08 -1.56
N VAL A 84 -10.25 8.35 -2.87
CA VAL A 84 -11.41 8.98 -3.53
C VAL A 84 -12.26 7.94 -4.25
N ALA A 85 -11.64 7.02 -5.00
CA ALA A 85 -12.39 6.08 -5.82
C ALA A 85 -13.27 5.14 -4.99
N GLU A 86 -12.78 4.64 -3.86
CA GLU A 86 -13.49 3.62 -3.10
C GLU A 86 -14.77 4.13 -2.43
N PRO A 87 -14.78 5.29 -1.71
CA PRO A 87 -16.01 5.86 -1.20
C PRO A 87 -17.04 6.18 -2.30
N VAL A 88 -16.59 6.65 -3.46
CA VAL A 88 -17.45 6.97 -4.62
C VAL A 88 -18.04 5.69 -5.21
N LEU A 89 -17.24 4.64 -5.38
CA LEU A 89 -17.74 3.35 -5.87
C LEU A 89 -18.81 2.76 -4.94
N TYR A 90 -18.62 2.87 -3.62
CA TYR A 90 -19.63 2.43 -2.65
C TYR A 90 -20.82 3.39 -2.51
N PHE A 91 -20.73 4.62 -3.00
CA PHE A 91 -21.89 5.50 -3.09
C PHE A 91 -22.83 5.07 -4.22
N ASP A 92 -22.26 4.62 -5.34
CA ASP A 92 -22.99 4.17 -6.53
C ASP A 92 -23.46 2.71 -6.42
N ASP A 93 -22.69 1.84 -5.75
CA ASP A 93 -23.02 0.43 -5.53
C ASP A 93 -22.71 0.02 -4.07
N PRO A 94 -23.53 0.49 -3.10
CA PRO A 94 -23.29 0.22 -1.69
C PRO A 94 -23.57 -1.24 -1.31
N PRO A 95 -22.79 -1.81 -0.37
CA PRO A 95 -23.12 -3.09 0.25
C PRO A 95 -24.37 -2.99 1.15
N ASP A 96 -24.88 -4.14 1.59
CA ASP A 96 -25.92 -4.28 2.63
C ASP A 96 -27.32 -3.74 2.28
N ASN A 97 -27.74 -3.84 1.00
CA ASN A 97 -29.07 -3.43 0.50
C ASN A 97 -29.40 -1.95 0.71
N VAL A 98 -28.39 -1.10 0.88
CA VAL A 98 -28.56 0.35 0.94
C VAL A 98 -28.90 0.88 -0.44
N VAL A 99 -29.74 1.91 -0.52
CA VAL A 99 -30.12 2.49 -1.81
C VAL A 99 -28.97 3.35 -2.34
N PRO A 100 -28.50 3.11 -3.59
CA PRO A 100 -27.47 3.93 -4.24
C PRO A 100 -27.79 5.42 -4.23
N GLY A 101 -26.75 6.27 -4.20
CA GLY A 101 -26.89 7.71 -4.35
C GLY A 101 -27.50 8.44 -3.14
N THR A 102 -27.77 7.73 -2.04
CA THR A 102 -28.36 8.30 -0.83
C THR A 102 -27.31 8.79 0.16
N ALA A 103 -27.69 9.66 1.11
CA ALA A 103 -26.81 10.07 2.20
C ALA A 103 -26.34 8.87 3.06
N GLU A 104 -27.17 7.83 3.15
CA GLU A 104 -26.81 6.56 3.80
C GLU A 104 -25.70 5.85 3.02
N ALA A 105 -25.82 5.74 1.69
CA ALA A 105 -24.78 5.17 0.83
C ALA A 105 -23.45 5.92 0.96
N ALA A 106 -23.47 7.25 1.04
CA ALA A 106 -22.26 8.05 1.24
C ALA A 106 -21.57 7.74 2.59
N THR A 107 -22.38 7.60 3.65
CA THR A 107 -21.89 7.25 4.98
C THR A 107 -21.29 5.84 4.98
N VAL A 108 -21.93 4.89 4.32
CA VAL A 108 -21.43 3.51 4.18
C VAL A 108 -20.12 3.49 3.38
N GLY A 109 -20.04 4.19 2.25
CA GLY A 109 -18.83 4.27 1.44
C GLY A 109 -17.63 4.82 2.22
N LEU A 110 -17.82 5.87 3.01
CA LEU A 110 -16.78 6.39 3.90
C LEU A 110 -16.38 5.40 4.99
N ARG A 111 -17.35 4.70 5.60
CA ARG A 111 -17.07 3.67 6.62
C ARG A 111 -16.22 2.52 6.06
N TYR A 112 -16.54 2.04 4.86
CA TYR A 112 -15.76 0.98 4.20
C TYR A 112 -14.37 1.47 3.80
N GLY A 113 -14.26 2.67 3.23
CA GLY A 113 -12.97 3.27 2.91
C GLY A 113 -12.08 3.42 4.14
N VAL A 114 -12.61 3.94 5.26
CA VAL A 114 -11.85 4.01 6.51
C VAL A 114 -11.49 2.61 7.00
N PHE A 115 -12.44 1.66 6.98
CA PHE A 115 -12.18 0.31 7.42
C PHE A 115 -11.00 -0.32 6.68
N HIS A 116 -11.01 -0.36 5.34
CA HIS A 116 -9.96 -0.99 4.52
C HIS A 116 -8.58 -0.36 4.67
N TRP A 117 -8.49 0.96 4.91
CA TRP A 117 -7.21 1.66 5.02
C TRP A 117 -6.77 1.93 6.47
N SER A 118 -7.45 1.31 7.45
CA SER A 118 -7.16 1.46 8.88
C SER A 118 -6.19 0.40 9.43
N LEU A 119 -6.24 0.18 10.75
CA LEU A 119 -5.27 -0.53 11.58
C LEU A 119 -4.86 -1.91 11.08
N HIS A 120 -5.74 -2.65 10.40
CA HIS A 120 -5.46 -4.04 10.07
C HIS A 120 -4.39 -4.22 8.99
N VAL A 121 -4.31 -3.33 8.00
CA VAL A 121 -3.24 -3.35 7.00
C VAL A 121 -1.90 -3.01 7.66
N TRP A 122 -1.91 -2.01 8.54
CA TRP A 122 -0.73 -1.59 9.30
C TRP A 122 -0.26 -2.66 10.30
N ALA A 123 -1.17 -3.42 10.90
CA ALA A 123 -0.82 -4.51 11.80
C ALA A 123 -0.02 -5.60 11.07
N ILE A 124 -0.43 -5.96 9.84
CA ILE A 124 0.29 -6.94 9.03
C ILE A 124 1.69 -6.43 8.67
N PHE A 125 1.80 -5.19 8.18
CA PHE A 125 3.09 -4.58 7.85
C PHE A 125 4.01 -4.47 9.07
N GLY A 126 3.46 -4.05 10.21
CA GLY A 126 4.18 -3.94 11.47
C GLY A 126 4.71 -5.30 11.95
N LEU A 127 3.90 -6.36 11.87
CA LEU A 127 4.33 -7.71 12.25
C LEU A 127 5.42 -8.26 11.33
N VAL A 128 5.25 -8.15 10.01
CA VAL A 128 6.27 -8.61 9.05
C VAL A 128 7.57 -7.83 9.25
N GLY A 129 7.47 -6.50 9.37
CA GLY A 129 8.62 -5.63 9.65
C GLY A 129 9.30 -5.96 10.97
N LEU A 130 8.54 -6.22 12.04
CA LEU A 130 9.05 -6.62 13.35
C LEU A 130 9.82 -7.93 13.27
N VAL A 131 9.27 -8.94 12.59
CA VAL A 131 9.92 -10.25 12.44
C VAL A 131 11.25 -10.10 11.69
N LEU A 132 11.28 -9.36 10.58
CA LEU A 132 12.50 -9.15 9.80
C LEU A 132 13.53 -8.33 10.58
N ALA A 133 13.10 -7.25 11.24
CA ALA A 133 13.98 -6.43 12.06
C ALA A 133 14.57 -7.23 13.24
N TYR A 134 13.78 -8.09 13.88
CA TYR A 134 14.25 -8.96 14.96
C TYR A 134 15.29 -9.96 14.44
N VAL A 135 14.99 -10.65 13.35
CA VAL A 135 15.91 -11.64 12.76
C VAL A 135 17.21 -10.99 12.28
N GLN A 136 17.11 -9.83 11.64
CA GLN A 136 18.26 -9.12 11.12
C GLN A 136 19.11 -8.50 12.24
N PHE A 137 18.52 -7.68 13.10
CA PHE A 137 19.27 -6.86 14.06
C PHE A 137 19.50 -7.55 15.40
N ARG A 138 18.60 -8.43 15.86
CA ARG A 138 18.76 -9.14 17.14
C ARG A 138 19.42 -10.50 16.98
N LYS A 139 19.14 -11.21 15.89
CA LYS A 139 19.70 -12.56 15.61
C LYS A 139 20.88 -12.55 14.64
N ASN A 140 21.26 -11.40 14.10
CA ASN A 140 22.36 -11.25 13.14
C ASN A 140 22.24 -12.21 11.92
N GLN A 141 21.00 -12.42 11.46
CA GLN A 141 20.72 -13.24 10.29
C GLN A 141 20.48 -12.38 9.04
N PRO A 142 20.59 -12.95 7.83
CA PRO A 142 20.26 -12.24 6.61
C PRO A 142 18.81 -11.75 6.60
N ALA A 143 18.57 -10.56 6.04
CA ALA A 143 17.26 -9.93 5.88
C ALA A 143 16.40 -10.61 4.78
N LEU A 144 16.17 -11.91 4.94
CA LEU A 144 15.41 -12.74 4.03
C LEU A 144 14.12 -13.19 4.72
N ILE A 145 13.03 -13.32 3.96
CA ILE A 145 11.76 -13.84 4.49
C ILE A 145 11.97 -15.26 5.04
N SER A 146 12.78 -16.07 4.37
CA SER A 146 13.13 -17.42 4.86
C SER A 146 13.77 -17.42 6.26
N SER A 147 14.52 -16.37 6.62
CA SER A 147 15.19 -16.30 7.92
C SER A 147 14.19 -16.17 9.08
N ALA A 148 12.98 -15.65 8.82
CA ALA A 148 11.89 -15.68 9.80
C ALA A 148 11.53 -17.09 10.26
N PHE A 149 11.67 -18.07 9.37
CA PHE A 149 11.31 -19.47 9.62
C PHE A 149 12.44 -20.28 10.26
N THR A 150 13.66 -19.75 10.30
CA THR A 150 14.81 -20.44 10.91
C THR A 150 14.59 -20.71 12.39
N SER A 151 13.90 -19.83 13.11
CA SER A 151 13.60 -20.05 14.55
C SER A 151 12.57 -21.16 14.79
N LEU A 152 11.71 -21.45 13.81
CA LEU A 152 10.66 -22.47 13.92
C LEU A 152 11.11 -23.83 13.37
N MET A 153 11.81 -23.83 12.23
CA MET A 153 12.19 -25.04 11.50
C MET A 153 13.65 -25.44 11.67
N GLY A 154 14.47 -24.59 12.31
CA GLY A 154 15.90 -24.84 12.51
C GLY A 154 16.64 -25.05 11.20
N ASP A 155 17.55 -26.02 11.17
CA ASP A 155 18.36 -26.35 9.99
C ASP A 155 17.54 -26.92 8.82
N LYS A 156 16.30 -27.37 9.06
CA LYS A 156 15.44 -27.95 8.02
C LYS A 156 14.99 -26.93 6.98
N ILE A 157 15.08 -25.63 7.28
CA ILE A 157 14.75 -24.57 6.32
C ILE A 157 15.84 -24.41 5.25
N ALA A 158 17.05 -24.91 5.50
CA ALA A 158 18.19 -24.72 4.61
C ALA A 158 17.97 -25.36 3.23
N GLY A 159 18.58 -24.77 2.20
CA GLY A 159 18.52 -25.28 0.84
C GLY A 159 17.25 -24.87 0.09
N TRP A 160 16.52 -25.84 -0.45
CA TRP A 160 15.40 -25.60 -1.35
C TRP A 160 14.20 -24.91 -0.69
N PRO A 161 13.75 -25.30 0.52
CA PRO A 161 12.62 -24.63 1.20
C PRO A 161 12.83 -23.12 1.40
N ALA A 162 14.00 -22.70 1.88
CA ALA A 162 14.33 -21.28 2.01
C ALA A 162 14.30 -20.54 0.66
N LYS A 163 14.87 -21.14 -0.40
CA LYS A 163 14.86 -20.54 -1.74
C LYS A 163 13.43 -20.35 -2.25
N SER A 164 12.56 -21.36 -2.08
CA SER A 164 11.16 -21.27 -2.51
C SER A 164 10.43 -20.13 -1.81
N ILE A 165 10.56 -20.00 -0.49
CA ILE A 165 9.94 -18.90 0.28
C ILE A 165 10.40 -17.54 -0.24
N ASN A 166 11.71 -17.37 -0.47
CA ASN A 166 12.25 -16.11 -0.97
C ASN A 166 11.79 -15.82 -2.41
N ILE A 167 11.68 -16.83 -3.27
CA ILE A 167 11.13 -16.68 -4.62
C ILE A 167 9.68 -16.20 -4.54
N PHE A 168 8.84 -16.84 -3.73
CA PHE A 168 7.45 -16.41 -3.55
C PHE A 168 7.35 -14.99 -3.00
N ALA A 169 8.21 -14.61 -2.05
CA ALA A 169 8.25 -13.26 -1.51
C ALA A 169 8.61 -12.21 -2.59
N VAL A 170 9.62 -12.50 -3.42
CA VAL A 170 10.02 -11.61 -4.52
C VAL A 170 8.91 -11.51 -5.56
N LEU A 171 8.28 -12.63 -5.94
CA LEU A 171 7.16 -12.63 -6.89
C LEU A 171 5.97 -11.83 -6.35
N ALA A 172 5.59 -12.04 -5.09
CA ALA A 172 4.50 -11.30 -4.45
C ALA A 172 4.80 -9.79 -4.42
N THR A 173 6.03 -9.42 -4.07
CA THR A 173 6.47 -8.01 -4.06
C THR A 173 6.44 -7.42 -5.47
N ALA A 174 6.97 -8.13 -6.47
CA ALA A 174 7.01 -7.67 -7.85
C ALA A 174 5.60 -7.45 -8.42
N MET A 175 4.66 -8.37 -8.15
CA MET A 175 3.26 -8.22 -8.55
C MET A 175 2.61 -6.99 -7.90
N GLY A 176 2.77 -6.80 -6.58
CA GLY A 176 2.21 -5.64 -5.88
C GLY A 176 2.78 -4.31 -6.36
N VAL A 177 4.09 -4.26 -6.63
CA VAL A 177 4.75 -3.09 -7.22
C VAL A 177 4.21 -2.83 -8.62
N ALA A 178 4.11 -3.85 -9.48
CA ALA A 178 3.59 -3.70 -10.84
C ALA A 178 2.17 -3.12 -10.86
N THR A 179 1.28 -3.59 -9.98
CA THR A 179 -0.09 -3.03 -9.85
C THR A 179 -0.04 -1.55 -9.46
N THR A 180 0.80 -1.18 -8.50
CA THR A 180 0.94 0.21 -8.05
C THR A 180 1.44 1.12 -9.18
N PHE A 181 2.43 0.67 -9.96
CA PHE A 181 2.93 1.41 -11.13
C PHE A 181 1.86 1.57 -12.22
N GLY A 182 1.06 0.52 -12.47
CA GLY A 182 -0.06 0.58 -13.41
C GLY A 182 -1.12 1.60 -13.01
N LEU A 183 -1.54 1.59 -11.74
CA LEU A 183 -2.48 2.59 -11.20
C LEU A 183 -1.92 4.01 -11.28
N SER A 184 -0.62 4.17 -11.02
CA SER A 184 0.06 5.47 -11.13
C SER A 184 0.01 6.01 -12.56
N ALA A 185 0.27 5.14 -13.54
CA ALA A 185 0.23 5.50 -14.96
C ALA A 185 -1.18 5.91 -15.40
N LEU A 186 -2.21 5.17 -14.97
CA LEU A 186 -3.62 5.49 -15.23
C LEU A 186 -4.01 6.85 -14.64
N GLN A 187 -3.56 7.14 -13.43
CA GLN A 187 -3.85 8.41 -12.77
C GLN A 187 -3.15 9.59 -13.46
N MET A 188 -1.87 9.42 -13.82
CA MET A 188 -1.10 10.45 -14.52
C MET A 188 -1.64 10.72 -15.93
N SER A 189 -1.97 9.67 -16.70
CA SER A 189 -2.53 9.83 -18.04
C SER A 189 -3.92 10.46 -18.01
N GLY A 190 -4.76 10.10 -17.03
CA GLY A 190 -6.05 10.74 -16.80
C GLY A 190 -5.93 12.22 -16.46
N GLY A 191 -5.00 12.56 -15.56
CA GLY A 191 -4.71 13.96 -15.21
C GLY A 191 -4.19 14.77 -16.39
N LEU A 192 -3.25 14.22 -17.16
CA LEU A 192 -2.72 14.87 -18.37
C LEU A 192 -3.81 15.09 -19.41
N SER A 193 -4.68 14.11 -19.63
CA SER A 193 -5.79 14.21 -20.57
C SER A 193 -6.85 15.22 -20.14
N TYR A 194 -6.95 15.51 -18.84
CA TYR A 194 -7.85 16.54 -18.33
C TYR A 194 -7.31 17.96 -18.57
N ILE A 195 -6.00 18.18 -18.43
CA ILE A 195 -5.38 19.51 -18.56
C ILE A 195 -4.79 19.80 -19.95
N SER A 196 -4.72 18.79 -20.83
CA SER A 196 -4.11 18.88 -22.15
C SER A 196 -4.84 18.01 -23.17
N ASN A 197 -4.53 18.18 -24.46
CA ASN A 197 -5.13 17.38 -25.53
C ASN A 197 -4.49 15.98 -25.70
N ILE A 198 -3.71 15.51 -24.73
CA ILE A 198 -3.11 14.16 -24.78
C ILE A 198 -4.18 13.14 -24.41
N GLU A 199 -4.46 12.19 -25.29
CA GLU A 199 -5.44 11.15 -25.02
C GLU A 199 -5.01 10.19 -23.90
N ASN A 200 -5.96 9.80 -23.05
CA ASN A 200 -5.77 8.72 -22.09
C ASN A 200 -5.90 7.34 -22.76
N ASN A 201 -4.85 6.90 -23.43
CA ASN A 201 -4.78 5.59 -24.08
C ASN A 201 -3.56 4.78 -23.59
N PHE A 202 -3.50 3.51 -24.00
CA PHE A 202 -2.43 2.59 -23.60
C PHE A 202 -1.03 3.13 -23.96
N LEU A 203 -0.89 3.80 -25.11
CA LEU A 203 0.39 4.33 -25.55
C LEU A 203 0.88 5.42 -24.58
N THR A 204 0.01 6.36 -24.22
CA THR A 204 0.31 7.41 -23.23
C THR A 204 0.75 6.81 -21.89
N GLN A 205 0.01 5.82 -21.37
CA GLN A 205 0.33 5.16 -20.11
C GLN A 205 1.68 4.42 -20.18
N PHE A 206 1.93 3.69 -21.27
CA PHE A 206 3.19 2.97 -21.48
C PHE A 206 4.39 3.93 -21.56
N THR A 207 4.24 5.05 -22.26
CA THR A 207 5.27 6.10 -22.34
C THR A 207 5.56 6.70 -20.96
N ILE A 208 4.53 7.01 -20.16
CA ILE A 208 4.70 7.50 -18.79
C ILE A 208 5.50 6.50 -17.94
N ILE A 209 5.13 5.22 -17.98
CA ILE A 209 5.86 4.16 -17.26
C ILE A 209 7.32 4.11 -17.71
N GLY A 210 7.59 4.17 -19.02
CA GLY A 210 8.94 4.18 -19.57
C GLY A 210 9.78 5.34 -19.04
N ILE A 211 9.24 6.56 -19.08
CA ILE A 211 9.92 7.77 -18.58
C ILE A 211 10.22 7.64 -17.08
N VAL A 212 9.22 7.27 -16.28
CA VAL A 212 9.38 7.12 -14.82
C VAL A 212 10.40 6.04 -14.48
N THR A 213 10.43 4.95 -15.26
CA THR A 213 11.41 3.86 -15.07
C THR A 213 12.83 4.33 -15.33
N VAL A 214 13.06 5.11 -16.40
CA VAL A 214 14.38 5.70 -16.69
C VAL A 214 14.80 6.65 -15.56
N LEU A 215 13.91 7.54 -15.13
CA LEU A 215 14.18 8.45 -14.01
C LEU A 215 14.50 7.69 -12.72
N PHE A 216 13.78 6.61 -12.44
CA PHE A 216 14.03 5.74 -11.30
C PHE A 216 15.41 5.07 -11.40
N MET A 217 15.79 4.53 -12.56
CA MET A 217 17.10 3.90 -12.76
C MET A 217 18.25 4.91 -12.54
N VAL A 218 18.11 6.14 -13.04
CA VAL A 218 19.09 7.22 -12.80
C VAL A 218 19.16 7.58 -11.31
N SER A 219 18.01 7.67 -10.64
CA SER A 219 17.95 7.92 -9.19
C SER A 219 18.58 6.79 -8.37
N ALA A 220 18.39 5.54 -8.77
CA ALA A 220 18.97 4.39 -8.08
C ALA A 220 20.50 4.34 -8.27
N ALA A 221 20.98 4.63 -9.47
CA ALA A 221 22.41 4.65 -9.79
C ALA A 221 23.18 5.78 -9.09
N SER A 222 22.54 6.93 -8.83
CA SER A 222 23.14 8.09 -8.16
C SER A 222 23.22 7.99 -6.63
N GLY A 223 22.73 6.90 -6.03
CA GLY A 223 22.82 6.60 -4.60
C GLY A 223 21.49 6.72 -3.87
N VAL A 224 20.90 5.57 -3.57
CA VAL A 224 19.58 5.40 -2.94
C VAL A 224 19.41 6.19 -1.64
N ASN A 225 20.45 6.25 -0.80
CA ASN A 225 20.36 6.91 0.51
C ASN A 225 20.14 8.43 0.45
N ARG A 226 20.71 9.13 -0.55
CA ARG A 226 20.44 10.58 -0.73
C ARG A 226 19.09 10.82 -1.40
N GLY A 227 18.74 9.99 -2.38
CA GLY A 227 17.48 10.07 -3.11
C GLY A 227 16.27 9.89 -2.20
N ILE A 228 16.26 8.86 -1.36
CA ILE A 228 15.13 8.57 -0.45
C ILE A 228 14.86 9.75 0.49
N LYS A 229 15.90 10.33 1.11
CA LYS A 229 15.72 11.43 2.06
C LYS A 229 15.16 12.70 1.38
N TYR A 230 15.69 13.06 0.21
CA TYR A 230 15.26 14.27 -0.50
C TYR A 230 13.86 14.11 -1.10
N LEU A 231 13.59 12.98 -1.76
CA LEU A 231 12.29 12.69 -2.36
C LEU A 231 11.20 12.52 -1.31
N SER A 232 11.49 11.92 -0.15
CA SER A 232 10.52 11.81 0.95
C SER A 232 10.11 13.17 1.48
N ASN A 233 11.07 14.10 1.68
CA ASN A 233 10.76 15.45 2.15
C ASN A 233 9.91 16.24 1.13
N VAL A 234 10.23 16.14 -0.16
CA VAL A 234 9.44 16.77 -1.22
C VAL A 234 8.03 16.19 -1.28
N ASN A 235 7.89 14.86 -1.24
CA ASN A 235 6.59 14.19 -1.28
C ASN A 235 5.70 14.57 -0.08
N LEU A 236 6.28 14.63 1.12
CA LEU A 236 5.56 15.06 2.32
C LEU A 236 5.10 16.53 2.22
N CYS A 237 5.93 17.41 1.66
CA CYS A 237 5.58 18.81 1.43
C CYS A 237 4.44 18.95 0.41
N SER A 238 4.56 18.31 -0.75
CA SER A 238 3.53 18.35 -1.81
C SER A 238 2.18 17.82 -1.29
N ARG A 239 2.19 16.73 -0.53
CA ARG A 239 0.97 16.18 0.09
C ARG A 239 0.34 17.14 1.07
N ARG A 240 1.14 17.74 1.96
CA ARG A 240 0.65 18.72 2.92
C ARG A 240 -0.01 19.90 2.19
N CYS A 241 0.60 20.40 1.12
CA CYS A 241 0.02 21.45 0.29
C CYS A 241 -1.30 21.04 -0.35
N VAL A 242 -1.38 19.85 -0.96
CA VAL A 242 -2.62 19.37 -1.61
C VAL A 242 -3.75 19.22 -0.61
N ILE A 243 -3.51 18.58 0.55
CA ILE A 243 -4.54 18.42 1.59
C ILE A 243 -5.00 19.79 2.08
N THR A 244 -4.06 20.68 2.37
CA THR A 244 -4.37 22.03 2.85
C THR A 244 -5.19 22.81 1.81
N LEU A 245 -4.81 22.77 0.54
CA LEU A 245 -5.56 23.38 -0.56
C LEU A 245 -6.98 22.79 -0.70
N CYS A 246 -7.11 21.47 -0.55
CA CYS A 246 -8.41 20.80 -0.61
C CYS A 246 -9.30 21.25 0.56
N ASP A 247 -8.76 21.28 1.78
CA ASP A 247 -9.46 21.76 2.97
C ASP A 247 -9.88 23.23 2.84
N TYR A 248 -8.99 24.08 2.32
CA TYR A 248 -9.30 25.49 2.03
C TYR A 248 -10.40 25.62 0.98
N CYS A 249 -10.32 24.88 -0.13
CA CYS A 249 -11.32 24.94 -1.20
C CYS A 249 -12.68 24.40 -0.72
N TRP A 250 -12.67 23.28 -0.01
CA TRP A 250 -13.87 22.65 0.55
C TRP A 250 -14.57 23.56 1.57
N THR A 251 -13.81 24.14 2.50
CA THR A 251 -14.34 25.07 3.50
C THR A 251 -14.97 26.29 2.81
N ASN A 252 -14.29 26.87 1.81
CA ASN A 252 -14.84 28.02 1.08
C ASN A 252 -16.04 27.66 0.20
N HIS A 253 -16.10 26.46 -0.39
CA HIS A 253 -17.22 26.03 -1.22
C HIS A 253 -18.48 25.70 -0.38
N LEU A 254 -18.31 25.17 0.84
CA LEU A 254 -19.40 25.02 1.82
C LEU A 254 -19.91 26.38 2.30
N TYR A 255 -19.03 27.34 2.54
CA TYR A 255 -19.43 28.72 2.84
C TYR A 255 -20.24 29.35 1.69
N CYS A 256 -19.86 29.07 0.43
CA CYS A 256 -20.56 29.59 -0.75
C CYS A 256 -21.94 28.95 -0.96
N GLN A 257 -22.14 27.67 -0.59
CA GLN A 257 -23.45 27.01 -0.63
C GLN A 257 -24.36 27.34 0.57
N GLN A 258 -23.82 27.83 1.68
CA GLN A 258 -24.61 28.30 2.83
C GLN A 258 -25.04 29.78 2.71
N LEU A 259 -24.44 30.54 1.79
CA LEU A 259 -24.72 31.97 1.55
C LEU A 259 -25.63 32.22 0.32
N CYS A 260 -25.99 31.18 -0.43
CA CYS A 260 -27.00 31.17 -1.51
C CYS A 260 -28.21 30.33 -1.10
#